data_AF-A0A0K0D8M0-F1
#
_entry.id   AF-A0A0K0D8M0-F1
#
_cell.length_a   1.000
_cell.length_b   1.000
_cell.length_c   1.000
_cell.angle_alpha   90.00
_cell.angle_beta   90.00
_cell.angle_gamma   90.00
#
_symmetry.space_group_name_H-M   'P 1'
#
loop_
_entity.id
_entity.type
_entity.pdbx_description
1 polymer ?
#
loop_
_entity_poly.entity_id
_entity_poly.type
_entity_poly.pdbx_seq_one_letter_code
_entity_poly.pdbx_strand_id
1 'polypeptide(L)'
;MGGRISSDTVIADNEPLKKFSGPESISDNDPFWNKLLSFNLRIDDHDKGQLHDFDDSLNDFLNSLMYNTPTSGNFAAFIRVFLRLSKELKTSEKFENIIFLWQASNALIILRYICKFLTQRMTESEFVKTFASSVSAGSSSVAESENDSDCEWQYSNTAEKLLDTLIDILAELPVK
;
A
#
# COMPACT_ATOMS: atom_id res chain seq x y z
N MET A 1 21.35 -8.39 -6.97
CA MET A 1 21.13 -9.57 -7.85
C MET A 1 19.87 -9.32 -8.65
N GLY A 2 20.01 -9.11 -9.96
CA GLY A 2 18.90 -8.76 -10.85
C GLY A 2 18.10 -10.00 -11.25
N GLY A 3 16.94 -10.18 -10.62
CA GLY A 3 15.89 -11.04 -11.15
C GLY A 3 15.29 -10.35 -12.36
N ARG A 4 15.55 -10.92 -13.54
CA ARG A 4 14.76 -10.64 -14.74
C ARG A 4 13.32 -10.99 -14.37
N ILE A 5 12.39 -10.05 -14.49
CA ILE A 5 10.98 -10.43 -14.58
C ILE A 5 10.87 -11.16 -15.91
N SER A 6 10.85 -12.48 -15.83
CA SER A 6 10.31 -13.30 -16.89
C SER A 6 8.86 -12.82 -17.09
N SER A 7 8.48 -12.68 -18.34
CA SER A 7 7.18 -12.26 -18.87
C SER A 7 5.92 -12.93 -18.29
N ASP A 8 6.05 -13.82 -17.29
CA ASP A 8 5.00 -14.65 -16.73
C ASP A 8 4.96 -14.57 -15.19
N THR A 9 4.80 -13.38 -14.61
CA THR A 9 4.29 -13.32 -13.23
C THR A 9 2.83 -13.76 -13.28
N VAL A 10 2.57 -15.05 -13.08
CA VAL A 10 1.22 -15.57 -12.88
C VAL A 10 0.72 -15.01 -11.54
N ILE A 11 -0.04 -13.93 -11.62
CA ILE A 11 -0.56 -13.19 -10.46
C ILE A 11 -1.40 -14.11 -9.58
N ALA A 12 -2.12 -15.06 -10.19
CA ALA A 12 -2.91 -16.08 -9.50
C ALA A 12 -2.11 -16.92 -8.48
N ASP A 13 -0.79 -17.06 -8.64
CA ASP A 13 0.07 -17.84 -7.73
C ASP A 13 0.94 -16.97 -6.80
N ASN A 14 0.71 -15.66 -6.80
CA ASN A 14 1.45 -14.73 -5.97
C ASN A 14 1.04 -14.88 -4.49
N GLU A 15 1.81 -15.71 -3.76
CA GLU A 15 1.59 -15.96 -2.33
C GLU A 15 1.55 -14.68 -1.48
N PRO A 16 2.43 -13.67 -1.70
CA PRO A 16 2.31 -12.40 -0.99
C PRO A 16 0.99 -11.65 -1.24
N LEU A 17 0.48 -11.62 -2.47
CA LEU A 17 -0.83 -11.03 -2.74
C LEU A 17 -1.96 -11.83 -2.05
N LYS A 18 -1.89 -13.17 -2.03
CA LYS A 18 -2.88 -14.01 -1.34
C LYS A 18 -2.90 -13.73 0.16
N LYS A 19 -1.72 -13.60 0.78
CA LYS A 19 -1.59 -13.26 2.21
C LYS A 19 -2.13 -11.86 2.47
N PHE A 20 -1.79 -10.88 1.63
CA PHE A 20 -2.28 -9.51 1.77
C PHE A 20 -3.81 -9.40 1.68
N SER A 21 -4.42 -10.09 0.71
CA SER A 21 -5.88 -10.12 0.53
C SER A 21 -6.61 -11.08 1.49
N GLY A 22 -5.88 -11.77 2.35
CA GLY A 22 -6.41 -12.79 3.26
C GLY A 22 -7.15 -12.21 4.47
N PRO A 23 -7.81 -13.07 5.26
CA PRO A 23 -8.54 -12.66 6.46
C PRO A 23 -7.62 -12.39 7.66
N GLU A 24 -6.37 -12.87 7.62
CA GLU A 24 -5.40 -12.70 8.70
C GLU A 24 -4.86 -11.27 8.72
N SER A 25 -4.84 -10.66 9.91
CA SER A 25 -4.28 -9.31 10.09
C SER A 25 -2.75 -9.34 10.00
N ILE A 26 -2.19 -8.38 9.28
CA ILE A 26 -0.76 -8.20 9.11
C ILE A 26 -0.34 -6.93 9.85
N SER A 27 0.60 -7.06 10.79
CA SER A 27 1.18 -5.90 11.47
C SER A 27 1.90 -4.99 10.48
N ASP A 28 1.78 -3.68 10.67
CA ASP A 28 2.54 -2.65 9.94
C ASP A 28 4.06 -2.81 10.05
N ASN A 29 4.59 -3.48 11.07
CA ASN A 29 6.01 -3.74 11.26
C ASN A 29 6.46 -5.12 10.74
N ASP A 30 5.56 -5.90 10.14
CA ASP A 30 5.88 -7.24 9.63
C ASP A 30 6.86 -7.18 8.44
N PRO A 31 7.98 -7.95 8.44
CA PRO A 31 8.89 -8.06 7.30
C PRO A 31 8.21 -8.50 5.98
N PHE A 32 7.01 -9.06 6.05
CA PHE A 32 6.13 -9.36 4.94
C PHE A 32 6.04 -8.20 3.93
N TRP A 33 5.94 -6.96 4.39
CA TRP A 33 5.80 -5.81 3.50
C TRP A 33 7.00 -5.64 2.58
N ASN A 34 8.21 -5.99 3.05
CA ASN A 34 9.40 -5.99 2.21
C ASN A 34 9.30 -7.05 1.11
N LYS A 35 8.75 -8.25 1.40
CA LYS A 35 8.51 -9.30 0.39
C LYS A 35 7.45 -8.87 -0.61
N LEU A 36 6.35 -8.25 -0.15
CA LEU A 36 5.29 -7.76 -1.03
C LEU A 36 5.77 -6.62 -1.95
N LEU A 37 6.48 -5.65 -1.39
CA LEU A 37 6.97 -4.48 -2.10
C LEU A 37 8.25 -4.75 -2.90
N SER A 38 8.83 -5.94 -2.76
CA SER A 38 9.95 -6.37 -3.59
C SER A 38 9.55 -7.10 -4.88
N PHE A 39 8.26 -7.08 -5.23
CA PHE A 39 7.86 -7.48 -6.57
C PHE A 39 8.29 -6.45 -7.59
N ASN A 40 8.87 -6.91 -8.68
CA ASN A 40 9.18 -6.04 -9.80
C ASN A 40 7.93 -6.00 -10.68
N LEU A 41 7.11 -4.96 -10.48
CA LEU A 41 5.91 -4.71 -11.27
C LEU A 41 6.32 -3.97 -12.54
N ARG A 42 6.49 -4.68 -13.65
CA ARG A 42 6.63 -4.07 -14.98
C ARG A 42 5.30 -4.17 -15.71
N ILE A 43 4.55 -3.08 -15.67
CA ILE A 43 3.31 -2.93 -16.43
C ILE A 43 3.63 -1.95 -17.55
N ASP A 44 3.49 -2.39 -18.80
CA ASP A 44 3.59 -1.48 -19.94
C ASP A 44 2.23 -0.82 -20.18
N ASP A 45 2.10 0.45 -19.79
CA ASP A 45 0.87 1.23 -19.96
C ASP A 45 0.49 1.43 -21.46
N HIS A 46 1.41 1.17 -22.40
CA HIS A 46 1.14 1.24 -23.84
C HIS A 46 0.56 -0.07 -24.40
N ASP A 47 0.71 -1.20 -23.71
CA ASP A 47 0.11 -2.47 -24.08
C ASP A 47 -1.23 -2.67 -23.36
N LYS A 48 -2.30 -2.23 -24.03
CA LYS A 48 -3.67 -2.36 -23.52
C LYS A 48 -4.10 -3.81 -23.29
N GLY A 49 -3.54 -4.76 -24.03
CA GLY A 49 -3.87 -6.18 -23.88
C GLY A 49 -3.27 -6.72 -22.58
N GLN A 50 -1.96 -6.49 -22.38
CA GLN A 50 -1.29 -6.84 -21.14
C GLN A 50 -1.94 -6.18 -19.92
N LEU A 51 -2.33 -4.91 -20.03
CA LEU A 51 -3.00 -4.19 -18.94
C LEU A 51 -4.36 -4.81 -18.59
N HIS A 52 -5.15 -5.20 -19.60
CA HIS A 52 -6.44 -5.85 -19.39
C HIS A 52 -6.28 -7.22 -18.71
N ASP A 53 -5.37 -8.05 -19.21
CA ASP A 53 -5.10 -9.37 -18.63
C ASP A 53 -4.57 -9.26 -17.19
N PHE A 54 -3.76 -8.24 -16.92
CA PHE A 54 -3.30 -7.90 -15.57
C PHE A 54 -4.46 -7.50 -14.65
N ASP A 55 -5.32 -6.58 -15.08
CA ASP A 55 -6.53 -6.14 -14.34
C ASP A 55 -7.43 -7.34 -14.01
N ASP A 56 -7.68 -8.22 -14.98
CA ASP A 56 -8.51 -9.41 -14.80
C ASP A 56 -7.91 -10.38 -13.78
N SER A 57 -6.60 -10.64 -13.88
CA SER A 57 -5.90 -11.54 -12.95
C SER A 57 -5.81 -11.03 -11.51
N LEU A 58 -5.88 -9.70 -11.31
CA LEU A 58 -5.92 -9.08 -9.97
C LEU A 58 -7.31 -9.09 -9.35
N ASN A 59 -8.36 -9.26 -10.15
CA ASN A 59 -9.74 -9.05 -9.71
C ASN A 59 -10.10 -9.94 -8.51
N ASP A 60 -9.70 -11.22 -8.52
CA ASP A 60 -9.95 -12.14 -7.39
C ASP A 60 -9.27 -11.70 -6.09
N PHE A 61 -8.07 -11.15 -6.19
CA PHE A 61 -7.34 -10.59 -5.05
C PHE A 61 -8.01 -9.34 -4.51
N LEU A 62 -8.44 -8.45 -5.39
CA LEU A 62 -9.08 -7.18 -5.02
C LEU A 62 -10.46 -7.42 -4.41
N ASN A 63 -11.23 -8.37 -4.94
CA ASN A 63 -12.47 -8.83 -4.31
C ASN A 63 -12.19 -9.40 -2.91
N SER A 64 -11.24 -10.32 -2.79
CA SER A 64 -10.88 -10.92 -1.51
C SER A 64 -10.44 -9.87 -0.48
N LEU A 65 -9.59 -8.92 -0.90
CA LEU A 65 -9.13 -7.81 -0.07
C LEU A 65 -10.31 -6.94 0.37
N MET A 66 -11.22 -6.60 -0.54
CA MET A 66 -12.40 -5.80 -0.22
C MET A 66 -13.26 -6.46 0.87
N TYR A 67 -13.54 -7.76 0.76
CA TYR A 67 -14.34 -8.49 1.75
C TYR A 67 -13.62 -8.66 3.09
N ASN A 68 -12.30 -8.81 3.08
CA ASN A 68 -11.49 -9.04 4.28
C ASN A 68 -10.98 -7.75 4.93
N THR A 69 -11.02 -6.59 4.24
CA THR A 69 -10.52 -5.31 4.78
C THR A 69 -11.20 -4.93 6.11
N PRO A 70 -12.53 -5.06 6.28
CA PRO A 70 -13.19 -4.73 7.54
C PRO A 70 -12.75 -5.57 8.75
N THR A 71 -12.23 -6.78 8.52
CA THR A 71 -11.84 -7.73 9.58
C THR A 71 -10.33 -7.81 9.78
N SER A 72 -9.56 -7.85 8.70
CA SER A 72 -8.09 -7.96 8.73
C SER A 72 -7.38 -6.62 8.97
N GLY A 73 -7.99 -5.50 8.56
CA GLY A 73 -7.33 -4.18 8.59
C GLY A 73 -6.09 -4.07 7.68
N ASN A 74 -5.87 -5.03 6.77
CA ASN A 74 -4.63 -5.11 5.97
C ASN A 74 -4.45 -3.91 5.06
N PHE A 75 -5.53 -3.36 4.48
CA PHE A 75 -5.43 -2.15 3.67
C PHE A 75 -4.97 -0.94 4.51
N ALA A 76 -5.57 -0.72 5.69
CA ALA A 76 -5.14 0.36 6.58
C ALA A 76 -3.68 0.19 7.05
N ALA A 77 -3.26 -1.05 7.34
CA ALA A 77 -1.87 -1.37 7.66
C ALA A 77 -0.94 -1.02 6.49
N PHE A 78 -1.33 -1.38 5.26
CA PHE A 78 -0.58 -1.03 4.05
C PHE A 78 -0.42 0.48 3.85
N ILE A 79 -1.48 1.27 4.11
CA ILE A 79 -1.37 2.74 4.08
C ILE A 79 -0.34 3.25 5.09
N ARG A 80 -0.36 2.75 6.33
CA ARG A 80 0.64 3.13 7.35
C ARG A 80 2.06 2.77 6.93
N VAL A 81 2.25 1.60 6.31
CA VAL A 81 3.56 1.21 5.75
C VAL A 81 3.99 2.16 4.63
N PHE A 82 3.09 2.52 3.72
CA PHE A 82 3.40 3.48 2.66
C PHE A 82 3.79 4.86 3.22
N LEU A 83 3.07 5.35 4.23
CA LEU A 83 3.39 6.62 4.89
C LEU A 83 4.79 6.58 5.54
N ARG A 84 5.15 5.48 6.20
CA ARG A 84 6.49 5.29 6.77
C ARG A 84 7.57 5.26 5.68
N LEU A 85 7.36 4.51 4.60
CA LEU A 85 8.27 4.47 3.46
C LEU A 85 8.45 5.86 2.82
N SER A 86 7.40 6.66 2.80
CA SER A 86 7.45 8.04 2.28
C SER A 86 8.28 8.95 3.18
N LYS A 87 8.13 8.85 4.51
CA LYS A 87 9.01 9.55 5.47
C LYS A 87 10.48 9.13 5.32
N GLU A 88 10.73 7.83 5.18
CA GLU A 88 12.08 7.28 4.95
C GLU A 88 12.66 7.77 3.62
N LEU A 89 11.85 7.80 2.55
CA LEU A 89 12.28 8.31 1.25
C LEU A 89 12.73 9.77 1.33
N LYS A 90 11.95 10.63 1.99
CA LYS A 90 12.29 12.05 2.19
C LYS A 90 13.55 12.25 3.03
N THR A 91 13.68 11.52 4.14
CA THR A 91 14.88 11.61 5.00
C THR A 91 16.13 11.04 4.32
N SER A 92 15.94 10.11 3.37
CA SER A 92 17.00 9.49 2.58
C SER A 92 17.50 10.33 1.38
N GLU A 93 17.00 11.56 1.17
CA GLU A 93 17.53 12.50 0.17
C GLU A 93 19.05 12.76 0.31
N LYS A 94 19.64 12.36 1.44
CA LYS A 94 21.07 12.08 1.53
C LYS A 94 21.45 10.74 0.85
N PHE A 95 21.22 10.67 -0.46
CA PHE A 95 21.85 9.79 -1.44
C PHE A 95 21.67 8.25 -1.30
N GLU A 96 21.31 7.60 -2.42
CA GLU A 96 21.56 6.19 -2.80
C GLU A 96 20.60 5.05 -2.42
N ASN A 97 19.52 5.26 -1.66
CA ASN A 97 18.57 4.16 -1.40
C ASN A 97 17.54 3.95 -2.51
N ILE A 98 18.01 3.42 -3.65
CA ILE A 98 17.19 2.96 -4.79
C ILE A 98 16.10 1.97 -4.32
N ILE A 99 16.34 1.25 -3.23
CA ILE A 99 15.41 0.28 -2.64
C ILE A 99 14.15 0.98 -2.14
N PHE A 100 14.25 2.07 -1.36
CA PHE A 100 13.07 2.78 -0.85
C PHE A 100 12.28 3.45 -1.96
N LEU A 101 12.96 4.05 -2.94
CA LEU A 101 12.30 4.62 -4.11
C LEU A 101 11.50 3.55 -4.87
N TRP A 102 12.09 2.39 -5.07
CA TRP A 102 11.45 1.29 -5.76
C TRP A 102 10.30 0.66 -4.96
N GLN A 103 10.46 0.45 -3.65
CA GLN A 103 9.40 -0.02 -2.77
C GLN A 103 8.23 0.97 -2.70
N ALA A 104 8.51 2.28 -2.60
CA ALA A 104 7.49 3.33 -2.64
C ALA A 104 6.78 3.36 -3.99
N SER A 105 7.52 3.20 -5.10
CA SER A 105 6.93 3.12 -6.45
C SER A 105 5.99 1.91 -6.59
N ASN A 106 6.41 0.73 -6.13
CA ASN A 106 5.57 -0.47 -6.13
C ASN A 106 4.33 -0.29 -5.23
N ALA A 107 4.52 0.35 -4.07
CA ALA A 107 3.42 0.64 -3.15
C ALA A 107 2.37 1.55 -3.81
N LEU A 108 2.80 2.58 -4.55
CA LEU A 108 1.91 3.46 -5.30
C LEU A 108 1.13 2.72 -6.39
N ILE A 109 1.77 1.79 -7.10
CA ILE A 109 1.09 0.96 -8.11
C ILE A 109 0.00 0.11 -7.45
N ILE A 110 0.34 -0.61 -6.37
CA ILE A 110 -0.62 -1.44 -5.63
C ILE A 110 -1.77 -0.57 -5.10
N LEU A 111 -1.45 0.58 -4.48
CA LEU A 111 -2.42 1.53 -3.95
C LEU A 111 -3.37 2.04 -5.06
N ARG A 112 -2.84 2.36 -6.25
CA ARG A 112 -3.64 2.79 -7.41
C ARG A 112 -4.70 1.74 -7.77
N TYR A 113 -4.32 0.47 -7.88
CA TYR A 113 -5.27 -0.59 -8.25
C TYR A 113 -6.32 -0.82 -7.17
N ILE A 114 -5.92 -0.84 -5.90
CA ILE A 114 -6.86 -0.99 -4.78
C ILE A 114 -7.84 0.18 -4.73
N CYS A 115 -7.34 1.42 -4.75
CA CYS A 115 -8.19 2.61 -4.71
C CYS A 115 -9.14 2.68 -5.92
N LYS A 116 -8.66 2.40 -7.14
CA LYS A 116 -9.49 2.29 -8.34
C LYS A 116 -10.62 1.27 -8.14
N PHE A 117 -10.30 0.10 -7.61
CA PHE A 117 -11.26 -0.97 -7.42
C PHE A 117 -12.31 -0.66 -6.34
N LEU A 118 -11.88 -0.17 -5.18
CA LEU A 118 -12.76 0.14 -4.06
C LEU A 118 -13.69 1.31 -4.40
N THR A 119 -13.18 2.36 -5.03
CA THR A 119 -14.00 3.53 -5.43
C THR A 119 -15.09 3.18 -6.45
N GLN A 120 -14.90 2.14 -7.26
CA GLN A 120 -15.92 1.65 -8.18
C GLN A 120 -17.03 0.82 -7.51
N ARG A 121 -16.83 0.35 -6.28
CA ARG A 121 -17.69 -0.64 -5.61
C ARG A 121 -18.25 -0.18 -4.26
N MET A 122 -17.68 0.86 -3.67
CA MET A 122 -18.05 1.40 -2.37
C MET A 122 -18.66 2.79 -2.49
N THR A 123 -19.47 3.15 -1.52
CA THR A 123 -19.82 4.56 -1.28
C THR A 123 -18.61 5.32 -0.72
N GLU A 124 -18.64 6.65 -0.81
CA GLU A 124 -17.58 7.51 -0.27
C GLU A 124 -17.32 7.26 1.24
N SER A 125 -18.39 7.11 2.03
CA SER A 125 -18.27 6.85 3.47
C SER A 125 -17.62 5.49 3.76
N GLU A 126 -17.98 4.45 3.01
CA GLU A 126 -17.37 3.12 3.14
C GLU A 126 -15.91 3.14 2.74
N PHE A 127 -15.60 3.80 1.62
CA PHE A 127 -14.23 3.96 1.14
C PHE A 127 -13.34 4.64 2.18
N VAL A 128 -13.76 5.79 2.72
CA VAL A 128 -12.99 6.51 3.76
C VAL A 128 -12.78 5.64 5.01
N LYS A 129 -13.77 4.85 5.42
CA LYS A 129 -13.63 3.93 6.57
C LYS A 129 -12.56 2.87 6.36
N THR A 130 -12.27 2.45 5.13
CA THR A 130 -11.22 1.46 4.85
C THR A 130 -9.82 1.94 5.25
N PHE A 131 -9.58 3.26 5.28
CA PHE A 131 -8.30 3.87 5.68
C PHE A 131 -8.12 3.91 7.20
N ALA A 132 -9.22 4.00 7.94
CA ALA A 132 -9.22 4.14 9.41
C ALA A 132 -9.31 2.79 10.15
N SER A 133 -9.55 1.69 9.44
CA SER A 133 -9.80 0.38 10.05
C SER A 133 -8.51 -0.21 10.64
N SER A 134 -8.15 0.19 11.86
CA SER A 134 -7.34 -0.66 12.72
C SER A 134 -8.24 -1.80 13.22
N VAL A 135 -7.75 -3.05 13.14
CA VAL A 135 -8.36 -4.12 13.93
C VAL A 135 -8.26 -3.65 15.38
N SER A 136 -9.42 -3.42 16.00
CA SER A 136 -9.51 -3.11 17.41
C SER A 136 -8.86 -4.26 18.19
N ALA A 137 -7.58 -4.09 18.53
CA ALA A 137 -7.02 -4.76 19.69
C ALA A 137 -7.86 -4.30 20.87
N GLY A 138 -8.63 -5.24 21.43
CA GLY A 138 -9.56 -4.97 22.51
C GLY A 138 -8.94 -4.14 23.63
N SER A 139 -9.74 -3.20 24.12
CA SER A 139 -9.59 -2.46 25.38
C SER A 139 -8.62 -3.10 26.40
N SER A 140 -7.47 -2.48 26.65
CA SER A 140 -7.12 -1.87 27.95
C SER A 140 -5.68 -1.31 27.96
N SER A 141 -5.52 -0.18 28.65
CA SER A 141 -4.32 0.36 29.30
C SER A 141 -3.04 0.61 28.49
N VAL A 142 -2.72 1.91 28.36
CA VAL A 142 -1.40 2.53 28.60
C VAL A 142 -0.17 1.63 28.38
N ALA A 143 0.48 1.78 27.24
CA ALA A 143 1.91 1.57 27.12
C ALA A 143 2.46 2.43 25.97
N GLU A 144 3.35 3.33 26.38
CA GLU A 144 4.18 4.24 25.61
C GLU A 144 4.80 3.61 24.36
N SER A 145 4.71 4.31 23.23
CA SER A 145 5.67 4.18 22.13
C SER A 145 6.09 5.59 21.70
N GLU A 146 7.40 5.77 21.73
CA GLU A 146 8.13 7.02 21.69
C GLU A 146 8.04 7.70 20.31
N ASN A 147 7.85 9.01 20.32
CA ASN A 147 8.21 9.97 19.27
C ASN A 147 7.64 9.77 17.83
N ASP A 148 6.34 9.99 17.65
CA ASP A 148 5.81 10.57 16.40
C ASP A 148 4.88 11.75 16.72
N SER A 149 5.43 12.80 17.35
CA SER A 149 4.75 14.08 17.60
C SER A 149 4.65 14.95 16.34
N ASP A 150 4.53 14.36 15.15
CA ASP A 150 4.10 15.06 13.95
C ASP A 150 2.58 15.13 13.95
N CYS A 151 2.07 16.12 14.69
CA CYS A 151 0.74 16.70 14.62
C CYS A 151 -0.45 15.75 14.32
N GLU A 152 -0.86 14.95 15.31
CA GLU A 152 -2.20 14.32 15.32
C GLU A 152 -3.37 15.32 15.20
N TRP A 153 -3.10 16.63 15.34
CA TRP A 153 -4.08 17.71 15.21
C TRP A 153 -4.23 18.25 13.77
N GLN A 154 -3.41 17.80 12.82
CA GLN A 154 -3.39 18.33 11.46
C GLN A 154 -4.32 17.58 10.50
N TYR A 155 -4.59 16.30 10.76
CA TYR A 155 -5.37 15.44 9.85
C TYR A 155 -6.58 14.85 10.56
N SER A 156 -7.74 14.92 9.91
CA SER A 156 -8.98 14.36 10.44
C SER A 156 -9.02 12.83 10.34
N ASN A 157 -8.22 12.25 9.43
CA ASN A 157 -8.10 10.80 9.23
C ASN A 157 -6.85 10.43 8.42
N THR A 158 -6.55 9.13 8.32
CA THR A 158 -5.41 8.59 7.58
C THR A 158 -5.49 8.83 6.06
N ALA A 159 -6.68 8.96 5.48
CA ALA A 159 -6.83 9.27 4.06
C ALA A 159 -6.37 10.70 3.74
N GLU A 160 -6.64 11.67 4.61
CA GLU A 160 -6.12 13.04 4.48
C GLU A 160 -4.59 13.06 4.56
N LYS A 161 -4.02 12.36 5.54
CA LYS A 161 -2.56 12.22 5.68
C LYS A 161 -1.92 11.57 4.44
N LEU A 162 -2.60 10.60 3.83
CA LEU A 162 -2.16 9.99 2.57
C LEU A 162 -2.17 11.00 1.42
N LEU A 163 -3.24 11.78 1.26
CA LEU A 163 -3.34 12.78 0.20
C LEU A 163 -2.23 13.83 0.32
N ASP A 164 -2.00 14.34 1.53
CA ASP A 164 -0.91 15.30 1.81
C ASP A 164 0.46 14.70 1.45
N THR A 165 0.72 13.46 1.89
CA THR A 165 1.96 12.75 1.55
C THR A 165 2.14 12.56 0.04
N LEU A 166 1.06 12.29 -0.71
CA LEU A 166 1.12 12.18 -2.17
C LEU A 166 1.43 13.52 -2.84
N ILE A 167 0.83 14.61 -2.34
CA ILE A 167 1.11 15.97 -2.83
C ILE A 167 2.58 16.32 -2.59
N ASP A 168 3.08 16.04 -1.39
CA ASP A 168 4.47 16.26 -1.06
C ASP A 168 5.43 15.46 -1.95
N ILE A 169 5.17 14.16 -2.15
CA ILE A 169 5.93 13.30 -3.06
C ILE A 169 5.98 13.95 -4.45
N LEU A 170 4.85 14.42 -4.98
CA LEU A 170 4.78 15.05 -6.29
C LEU A 170 5.51 16.41 -6.35
N ALA A 171 5.54 17.16 -5.25
CA ALA A 171 6.18 18.48 -5.19
C ALA A 171 7.70 18.40 -4.94
N GLU A 172 8.13 17.45 -4.12
CA GLU A 172 9.52 17.35 -3.63
C GLU A 172 10.37 16.38 -4.47
N LEU A 173 9.79 15.31 -5.04
CA LEU A 173 10.59 14.37 -5.84
C LEU A 173 10.98 14.98 -7.19
N PRO A 174 12.29 15.09 -7.49
CA PRO A 174 12.74 15.66 -8.74
C PRO A 174 12.36 14.75 -9.91
N VAL A 175 11.66 15.32 -10.89
CA VAL A 175 11.48 14.69 -12.21
C VAL A 175 12.82 14.78 -12.93
N LYS A 176 13.57 13.68 -12.99
CA LYS A 176 14.79 13.58 -13.80
C LYS A 176 14.47 13.09 -15.21
#